data_AF-A0A485KCF3-F1
#
_entry.id   AF-A0A485KCF3-F1
#
_cell.length_a   1.000
_cell.length_b   1.000
_cell.length_c   1.000
_cell.angle_alpha   90.00
_cell.angle_beta   90.00
_cell.angle_gamma   90.00
#
_symmetry.space_group_name_H-M   'P 1'
#
loop_
_entity.id
_entity.type
_entity.pdbx_description
1 polymer ?
#
loop_
_entity_poly.entity_id
_entity_poly.type
_entity_poly.pdbx_seq_one_letter_code
_entity_poly.pdbx_strand_id
1 'polypeptide(L)'
;MASRVGTVNVQEELLVLVGFSLVAIVAVYYCRKKFKLNDVPLMPNEHVGHLRGLKRDALEDPSLEAKKWTCNICAFRNSTERPACALCCTNQMVHLLVVPEFATSDGVVSFDQLNNTQRSARLRNQWSRQLDDGRCCMVWKADLKTTGTDPFYVIGRPNENSKLRILSWKPRSAGQTVMGERVPFWWYDQLLQLQPLGFSLKYAWLISSIAASIQSYIKMKVFRTKLFDESVQLLSRIPRDQICSMTKISLLGEKGIDAGGVTREWYSLLTNAILEPERGLFVTNKADRSLFINPNSAKDHGSNHLQVYHAIGRLLGKAIVDGQVLPFQFSVPLFKALLGYPVSIEDIRYLDPVVYSSLVFVRDCTSDVAELALTFSATLDASTEVDLVPNGRAIEVTCANKAEYIERMVQYLLFDRVAPQLEKMVQGLYDVLPQELLMPFDYKELELVLCGFAEIDVDDWKRSTNVTEDLKEVAEWFWDMVEFDMTMAEREKLLQFTTGSSRVPLQGFKALTSYDGNLCPFHLQSIPYTRGAFPRVHSCFNRIDLPVYPNRTLLREGILVLLQINDAEFTMA
;
A
#
# COMPACT_ATOMS: atom_id res chain seq x y z
N MET A 1 -45.37 -11.10 63.17
CA MET A 1 -44.24 -10.26 62.71
C MET A 1 -44.34 -10.13 61.20
N ALA A 2 -44.53 -8.92 60.71
CA ALA A 2 -44.93 -8.63 59.33
C ALA A 2 -43.79 -8.81 58.32
N SER A 3 -44.13 -9.38 57.17
CA SER A 3 -43.33 -9.44 55.95
C SER A 3 -43.19 -8.06 55.30
N ARG A 4 -41.96 -7.62 55.02
CA ARG A 4 -41.69 -6.56 54.04
C ARG A 4 -41.03 -7.18 52.80
N VAL A 5 -41.84 -7.38 51.78
CA VAL A 5 -41.39 -7.59 50.40
C VAL A 5 -40.98 -6.22 49.87
N GLY A 6 -39.70 -6.06 49.53
CA GLY A 6 -39.20 -4.88 48.85
C GLY A 6 -39.70 -4.88 47.40
N THR A 7 -40.58 -3.94 47.06
CA THR A 7 -40.98 -3.65 45.69
C THR A 7 -39.78 -3.04 44.96
N VAL A 8 -39.14 -3.82 44.07
CA VAL A 8 -38.18 -3.29 43.10
C VAL A 8 -38.93 -2.32 42.19
N ASN A 9 -38.47 -1.08 42.15
CA ASN A 9 -39.13 0.02 41.48
C ASN A 9 -38.93 -0.11 39.96
N VAL A 10 -39.81 -0.89 39.31
CA VAL A 10 -39.79 -1.15 37.85
C VAL A 10 -39.73 0.15 37.02
N GLN A 11 -40.23 1.27 37.56
CA GLN A 11 -40.13 2.57 36.91
C GLN A 11 -38.70 3.12 36.82
N GLU A 12 -37.83 2.86 37.80
CA GLU A 12 -36.43 3.34 37.77
C GLU A 12 -35.59 2.54 36.78
N GLU A 13 -35.75 1.21 36.73
CA GLU A 13 -35.06 0.39 35.72
C GLU A 13 -35.52 0.72 34.29
N LEU A 14 -36.82 1.00 34.11
CA LEU A 14 -37.36 1.42 32.81
C LEU A 14 -36.83 2.81 32.42
N LEU A 15 -36.70 3.75 33.36
CA LEU A 15 -36.13 5.07 33.09
C LEU A 15 -34.65 4.99 32.70
N VAL A 16 -33.89 4.10 33.35
CA VAL A 16 -32.48 3.86 33.04
C VAL A 16 -32.32 3.20 31.67
N LEU A 17 -33.12 2.19 31.35
CA LEU A 17 -33.14 1.55 30.02
C LEU A 17 -33.56 2.51 28.91
N VAL A 18 -34.59 3.33 29.14
CA VAL A 18 -35.02 4.37 28.20
C VAL A 18 -33.94 5.46 28.07
N GLY A 19 -33.27 5.82 29.16
CA GLY A 19 -32.15 6.76 29.17
C GLY A 19 -30.95 6.26 28.38
N PHE A 20 -30.50 5.01 28.58
CA PHE A 20 -29.44 4.40 27.78
C PHE A 20 -29.83 4.25 26.31
N SER A 21 -31.10 3.89 26.04
CA SER A 21 -31.63 3.80 24.68
C SER A 21 -31.66 5.18 24.01
N LEU A 22 -32.03 6.24 24.73
CA LEU A 22 -32.01 7.60 24.20
C LEU A 22 -30.58 8.09 23.96
N VAL A 23 -29.63 7.81 24.87
CA VAL A 23 -28.22 8.17 24.68
C VAL A 23 -27.62 7.38 23.51
N ALA A 24 -27.94 6.10 23.37
CA ALA A 24 -27.52 5.31 22.22
C ALA A 24 -28.16 5.80 20.93
N ILE A 25 -29.45 6.16 20.93
CA ILE A 25 -30.14 6.74 19.76
C ILE A 25 -29.56 8.11 19.42
N VAL A 26 -29.25 8.95 20.40
CA VAL A 26 -28.64 10.27 20.20
C VAL A 26 -27.19 10.10 19.72
N ALA A 27 -26.43 9.16 20.26
CA ALA A 27 -25.08 8.84 19.79
C ALA A 27 -25.11 8.26 18.37
N VAL A 28 -26.03 7.34 18.06
CA VAL A 28 -26.26 6.80 16.71
C VAL A 28 -26.75 7.89 15.78
N TYR A 29 -27.61 8.81 16.22
CA TYR A 29 -28.07 9.95 15.45
C TYR A 29 -26.97 10.98 15.23
N TYR A 30 -26.11 11.22 16.22
CA TYR A 30 -24.99 12.15 16.13
C TYR A 30 -23.86 11.57 15.27
N CYS A 31 -23.56 10.27 15.41
CA CYS A 31 -22.70 9.52 14.50
C CYS A 31 -23.32 9.52 13.09
N ARG A 32 -24.60 9.20 12.94
CA ARG A 32 -25.31 9.31 11.64
C ARG A 32 -25.35 10.72 11.10
N LYS A 33 -25.38 11.77 11.92
CA LYS A 33 -25.40 13.17 11.47
C LYS A 33 -24.00 13.65 11.10
N LYS A 34 -22.98 13.28 11.88
CA LYS A 34 -21.56 13.51 11.56
C LYS A 34 -21.15 12.75 10.29
N PHE A 35 -21.68 11.54 10.09
CA PHE A 35 -21.50 10.77 8.86
C PHE A 35 -22.46 11.18 7.73
N LYS A 36 -23.69 11.67 8.00
CA LYS A 36 -24.59 12.23 6.97
C LYS A 36 -24.16 13.60 6.48
N LEU A 37 -23.38 14.35 7.26
CA LEU A 37 -22.63 15.49 6.71
C LEU A 37 -21.62 15.03 5.64
N ASN A 38 -21.25 13.75 5.61
CA ASN A 38 -20.46 13.12 4.54
C ASN A 38 -21.34 12.48 3.44
N ASP A 39 -22.68 12.52 3.55
CA ASP A 39 -23.66 12.08 2.53
C ASP A 39 -24.10 13.23 1.59
N VAL A 40 -23.59 14.45 1.78
CA VAL A 40 -23.73 15.47 0.73
C VAL A 40 -22.83 15.01 -0.41
N PRO A 41 -23.34 14.69 -1.61
CA PRO A 41 -22.48 14.52 -2.77
C PRO A 41 -21.65 15.80 -2.89
N LEU A 42 -20.33 15.67 -2.67
CA LEU A 42 -19.41 16.80 -2.67
C LEU A 42 -19.63 17.62 -3.94
N MET A 43 -19.94 18.89 -3.76
CA MET A 43 -20.37 19.76 -4.85
C MET A 43 -19.21 19.91 -5.87
N PRO A 44 -19.51 19.97 -7.18
CA PRO A 44 -18.50 20.33 -8.18
C PRO A 44 -17.82 21.66 -7.78
N ASN A 45 -16.51 21.76 -7.94
CA ASN A 45 -15.63 22.87 -7.52
C ASN A 45 -15.13 22.93 -6.06
N GLU A 46 -15.41 21.97 -5.19
CA GLU A 46 -14.75 21.93 -3.87
C GLU A 46 -13.27 21.49 -3.98
N HIS A 47 -12.40 22.10 -3.17
CA HIS A 47 -10.99 21.70 -3.05
C HIS A 47 -10.88 20.36 -2.32
N VAL A 48 -9.99 19.47 -2.78
CA VAL A 48 -9.86 18.15 -2.15
C VAL A 48 -8.94 18.22 -0.94
N GLY A 49 -9.56 18.35 0.23
CA GLY A 49 -8.87 18.29 1.50
C GLY A 49 -7.76 19.33 1.64
N HIS A 50 -6.57 18.90 2.06
CA HIS A 50 -5.39 19.76 2.19
C HIS A 50 -4.73 20.12 0.86
N LEU A 51 -5.13 19.50 -0.25
CA LEU A 51 -4.62 19.78 -1.58
C LEU A 51 -5.26 21.06 -2.16
N ARG A 52 -4.94 22.24 -1.60
CA ARG A 52 -5.52 23.49 -2.14
C ARG A 52 -5.01 23.71 -3.56
N GLY A 53 -5.94 24.01 -4.46
CA GLY A 53 -5.69 24.15 -5.90
C GLY A 53 -6.09 22.93 -6.74
N LEU A 54 -6.10 21.72 -6.17
CA LEU A 54 -6.65 20.54 -6.85
C LEU A 54 -8.15 20.47 -6.53
N LYS A 55 -8.98 20.96 -7.46
CA LYS A 55 -10.44 20.81 -7.36
C LYS A 55 -10.82 19.33 -7.53
N ARG A 56 -11.97 18.91 -7.01
CA ARG A 56 -12.53 17.57 -7.26
C ARG A 56 -12.49 17.21 -8.75
N ASP A 57 -12.82 18.15 -9.61
CA ASP A 57 -12.84 17.99 -11.06
C ASP A 57 -11.43 17.69 -11.64
N ALA A 58 -10.36 18.09 -10.96
CA ALA A 58 -8.96 17.83 -11.31
C ALA A 58 -8.43 16.47 -10.79
N LEU A 59 -9.07 15.92 -9.74
CA LEU A 59 -8.95 14.52 -9.30
C LEU A 59 -9.83 13.56 -10.12
N GLU A 60 -10.54 14.12 -11.11
CA GLU A 60 -11.43 13.54 -12.11
C GLU A 60 -12.92 13.60 -11.75
N ASP A 61 -13.61 14.47 -12.48
CA ASP A 61 -15.05 14.41 -12.71
C ASP A 61 -15.45 12.97 -13.15
N PRO A 62 -16.56 12.38 -12.67
CA PRO A 62 -17.14 11.16 -13.24
C PRO A 62 -17.15 11.12 -14.79
N SER A 63 -17.25 12.27 -15.45
CA SER A 63 -17.15 12.39 -16.91
C SER A 63 -15.75 12.09 -17.48
N LEU A 64 -14.68 12.36 -16.74
CA LEU A 64 -13.30 12.02 -17.08
C LEU A 64 -13.00 10.54 -16.81
N GLU A 65 -13.55 9.99 -15.73
CA GLU A 65 -13.53 8.55 -15.46
C GLU A 65 -14.14 7.73 -16.60
N ALA A 66 -15.21 8.24 -17.21
CA ALA A 66 -15.86 7.59 -18.36
C ALA A 66 -14.97 7.56 -19.62
N LYS A 67 -13.96 8.44 -19.71
CA LYS A 67 -13.02 8.48 -20.85
C LYS A 67 -11.86 7.52 -20.71
N LYS A 68 -11.60 7.00 -19.51
CA LYS A 68 -10.49 6.08 -19.25
C LYS A 68 -10.65 4.77 -20.01
N TRP A 69 -9.54 4.26 -20.54
CA TRP A 69 -9.53 2.93 -21.13
C TRP A 69 -9.38 1.87 -20.04
N THR A 70 -10.04 0.73 -20.24
CA THR A 70 -10.02 -0.39 -19.29
C THR A 70 -9.02 -1.43 -19.77
N CYS A 71 -8.10 -1.86 -18.89
CA CYS A 71 -7.12 -2.88 -19.22
C CYS A 71 -7.80 -4.24 -19.48
N ASN A 72 -7.50 -4.85 -20.62
CA ASN A 72 -8.10 -6.14 -21.00
C ASN A 72 -7.63 -7.31 -20.12
N ILE A 73 -6.54 -7.17 -19.37
CA ILE A 73 -6.02 -8.22 -18.47
C ILE A 73 -6.61 -8.10 -17.06
N CYS A 74 -6.54 -6.92 -16.45
CA CYS A 74 -6.88 -6.71 -15.03
C CYS A 74 -8.10 -5.81 -14.76
N ALA A 75 -8.77 -5.34 -15.82
CA ALA A 75 -9.91 -4.43 -15.76
C ALA A 75 -9.65 -3.11 -15.00
N PHE A 76 -8.38 -2.72 -14.81
CA PHE A 76 -8.04 -1.41 -14.23
C PHE A 76 -8.27 -0.29 -15.26
N ARG A 77 -8.81 0.83 -14.79
CA ARG A 77 -9.09 2.01 -15.62
C ARG A 77 -7.88 2.93 -15.64
N ASN A 78 -7.39 3.26 -16.82
CA ASN A 78 -6.17 4.04 -17.05
C ASN A 78 -6.48 5.33 -17.80
N SER A 79 -5.67 6.36 -17.57
CA SER A 79 -5.72 7.59 -18.35
C SER A 79 -5.57 7.28 -19.85
N THR A 80 -6.28 8.02 -20.70
CA THR A 80 -6.18 7.94 -22.17
C THR A 80 -4.78 8.28 -22.68
N GLU A 81 -3.99 9.01 -21.90
CA GLU A 81 -2.63 9.39 -22.25
C GLU A 81 -1.61 8.28 -21.99
N ARG A 82 -1.95 7.27 -21.17
CA ARG A 82 -1.04 6.18 -20.84
C ARG A 82 -1.18 5.00 -21.82
N PRO A 83 -0.10 4.58 -22.49
CA PRO A 83 -0.13 3.47 -23.45
C PRO A 83 -0.18 2.09 -22.76
N ALA A 84 0.18 2.01 -21.47
CA ALA A 84 0.20 0.80 -20.68
C ALA A 84 -0.58 0.94 -19.37
N CYS A 85 -1.06 -0.18 -18.85
CA CYS A 85 -1.84 -0.22 -17.64
C CYS A 85 -0.97 0.08 -16.41
N ALA A 86 -1.42 1.00 -15.56
CA ALA A 86 -0.68 1.43 -14.38
C ALA A 86 -0.54 0.37 -13.28
N LEU A 87 -1.36 -0.69 -13.29
CA LEU A 87 -1.26 -1.79 -12.32
C LEU A 87 -0.43 -2.98 -12.80
N CYS A 88 -0.48 -3.28 -14.10
CA CYS A 88 0.11 -4.50 -14.64
C CYS A 88 1.04 -4.29 -15.83
N CYS A 89 1.36 -3.04 -16.14
CA CYS A 89 2.24 -2.60 -17.23
C CYS A 89 1.86 -3.19 -18.59
N THR A 90 0.61 -3.59 -18.76
CA THR A 90 0.15 -4.22 -20.00
C THR A 90 -0.28 -3.17 -20.99
N ASN A 91 0.27 -3.23 -22.20
CA ASN A 91 -0.09 -2.34 -23.29
C ASN A 91 -1.59 -2.44 -23.62
N GLN A 92 -2.21 -1.31 -23.98
CA GLN A 92 -3.62 -1.22 -24.34
C GLN A 92 -4.06 -2.19 -25.45
N MET A 93 -3.16 -2.55 -26.36
CA MET A 93 -3.43 -3.47 -27.47
C MET A 93 -3.40 -4.96 -27.09
N VAL A 94 -2.98 -5.31 -25.86
CA VAL A 94 -2.91 -6.71 -25.44
C VAL A 94 -4.27 -7.16 -24.92
N HIS A 95 -4.73 -8.32 -25.39
CA HIS A 95 -6.01 -8.92 -25.04
C HIS A 95 -5.81 -10.32 -24.43
N LEU A 96 -6.62 -10.66 -23.44
CA LEU A 96 -6.65 -12.03 -22.93
C LEU A 96 -7.48 -12.90 -23.87
N LEU A 97 -6.97 -14.08 -24.21
CA LEU A 97 -7.70 -15.09 -24.97
C LEU A 97 -8.91 -15.56 -24.17
N VAL A 98 -10.12 -15.23 -24.63
CA VAL A 98 -11.38 -15.69 -24.05
C VAL A 98 -12.06 -16.76 -24.94
N VAL A 99 -11.73 -16.78 -26.24
CA VAL A 99 -12.31 -17.72 -27.22
C VAL A 99 -11.18 -18.33 -28.07
N PRO A 100 -11.11 -19.67 -28.25
CA PRO A 100 -10.01 -20.33 -28.96
C PRO A 100 -9.77 -19.86 -30.40
N GLU A 101 -10.81 -19.33 -31.07
CA GLU A 101 -10.78 -18.85 -32.45
C GLU A 101 -9.82 -17.67 -32.67
N PHE A 102 -9.45 -16.94 -31.61
CA PHE A 102 -8.53 -15.80 -31.64
C PHE A 102 -7.13 -16.14 -31.08
N ALA A 103 -6.80 -17.42 -30.92
CA ALA A 103 -5.53 -17.84 -30.32
C ALA A 103 -4.28 -17.43 -31.12
N THR A 104 -4.43 -17.10 -32.41
CA THR A 104 -3.32 -16.77 -33.31
C THR A 104 -3.25 -15.29 -33.72
N SER A 105 -4.10 -14.42 -33.18
CA SER A 105 -4.03 -12.99 -33.49
C SER A 105 -2.96 -12.28 -32.66
N ASP A 106 -2.24 -11.36 -33.30
CA ASP A 106 -1.23 -10.52 -32.64
C ASP A 106 -1.84 -9.77 -31.45
N GLY A 107 -1.11 -9.74 -30.34
CA GLY A 107 -1.55 -9.09 -29.11
C GLY A 107 -2.47 -9.94 -28.23
N VAL A 108 -2.80 -11.18 -28.59
CA VAL A 108 -3.60 -12.08 -27.74
C VAL A 108 -2.71 -12.99 -26.89
N VAL A 109 -2.96 -13.02 -25.58
CA VAL A 109 -2.24 -13.85 -24.60
C VAL A 109 -3.19 -14.78 -23.86
N SER A 110 -2.77 -16.00 -23.56
CA SER A 110 -3.53 -16.91 -22.70
C SER A 110 -3.27 -16.65 -21.21
N PHE A 111 -4.12 -17.20 -20.33
CA PHE A 111 -3.95 -17.03 -18.89
C PHE A 111 -2.61 -17.59 -18.37
N ASP A 112 -2.14 -18.69 -18.94
CA ASP A 112 -0.88 -19.34 -18.55
C ASP A 112 0.36 -18.55 -18.97
N GLN A 113 0.21 -17.65 -19.95
CA GLN A 113 1.28 -16.75 -20.42
C GLN A 113 1.40 -15.47 -19.58
N LEU A 114 0.46 -15.22 -18.65
CA LEU A 114 0.51 -14.03 -17.80
C LEU A 114 1.66 -14.12 -16.79
N ASN A 115 2.48 -13.06 -16.74
CA ASN A 115 3.50 -12.92 -15.71
C ASN A 115 2.88 -12.67 -14.31
N ASN A 116 3.71 -12.70 -13.26
CA ASN A 116 3.25 -12.54 -11.87
C ASN A 116 2.51 -11.21 -11.62
N THR A 117 2.98 -10.11 -12.21
CA THR A 117 2.35 -8.79 -12.08
C THR A 117 0.97 -8.76 -12.74
N GLN A 118 0.86 -9.25 -13.98
CA GLN A 118 -0.39 -9.37 -14.72
C GLN A 118 -1.39 -10.28 -14.02
N ARG A 119 -0.94 -11.44 -13.56
CA ARG A 119 -1.77 -12.42 -12.87
C ARG A 119 -2.28 -11.86 -11.53
N SER A 120 -1.41 -11.26 -10.73
CA SER A 120 -1.81 -10.66 -9.45
C SER A 120 -2.76 -9.47 -9.63
N ALA A 121 -2.55 -8.64 -10.66
CA ALA A 121 -3.48 -7.56 -10.99
C ALA A 121 -4.84 -8.09 -11.48
N ARG A 122 -4.87 -9.17 -12.27
CA ARG A 122 -6.12 -9.79 -12.70
C ARG A 122 -6.90 -10.39 -11.53
N LEU A 123 -6.20 -11.08 -10.62
CA LEU A 123 -6.80 -11.72 -9.44
C LEU A 123 -7.22 -10.72 -8.35
N ARG A 124 -6.98 -9.41 -8.51
CA ARG A 124 -7.41 -8.40 -7.53
C ARG A 124 -8.93 -8.37 -7.32
N ASN A 125 -9.66 -8.66 -8.39
CA ASN A 125 -11.12 -8.79 -8.40
C ASN A 125 -11.59 -10.23 -8.22
N GLN A 126 -10.73 -11.14 -7.73
CA GLN A 126 -11.15 -12.52 -7.47
C GLN A 126 -12.23 -12.56 -6.38
N TRP A 127 -12.12 -11.67 -5.39
CA TRP A 127 -12.98 -11.66 -4.21
C TRP A 127 -13.59 -10.29 -3.99
N SER A 128 -14.90 -10.25 -3.79
CA SER A 128 -15.65 -9.04 -3.42
C SER A 128 -16.51 -9.29 -2.18
N ARG A 129 -16.72 -8.24 -1.38
CA ARG A 129 -17.67 -8.27 -0.26
C ARG A 129 -19.06 -7.96 -0.80
N GLN A 130 -20.03 -8.80 -0.48
CA GLN A 130 -21.43 -8.67 -0.87
C GLN A 130 -22.33 -8.92 0.34
N LEU A 131 -23.56 -8.43 0.31
CA LEU A 131 -24.56 -8.82 1.31
C LEU A 131 -25.07 -10.22 1.00
N ASP A 132 -25.23 -11.02 2.05
CA ASP A 132 -25.96 -12.29 1.98
C ASP A 132 -27.42 -12.06 1.51
N ASP A 133 -28.10 -13.10 1.03
CA ASP A 133 -29.47 -12.99 0.48
C ASP A 133 -30.47 -12.42 1.50
N GLY A 134 -30.21 -12.63 2.81
CA GLY A 134 -30.97 -12.05 3.91
C GLY A 134 -30.51 -10.65 4.37
N ARG A 135 -29.52 -10.04 3.71
CA ARG A 135 -28.89 -8.73 4.00
C ARG A 135 -28.43 -8.53 5.44
N CYS A 136 -28.18 -9.61 6.18
CA CYS A 136 -27.87 -9.54 7.61
C CYS A 136 -26.35 -9.49 7.89
N CYS A 137 -25.51 -9.88 6.94
CA CYS A 137 -24.06 -9.87 7.09
C CYS A 137 -23.35 -9.77 5.73
N MET A 138 -22.11 -9.28 5.77
CA MET A 138 -21.19 -9.29 4.64
C MET A 138 -20.61 -10.68 4.42
N VAL A 139 -20.55 -11.10 3.16
CA VAL A 139 -19.96 -12.36 2.70
C VAL A 139 -18.96 -12.14 1.58
N TRP A 140 -17.91 -12.97 1.55
CA TRP A 140 -16.99 -13.05 0.42
C TRP A 140 -17.66 -13.82 -0.72
N LYS A 141 -17.65 -13.23 -1.92
CA LYS A 141 -18.06 -13.90 -3.16
C LYS A 141 -16.89 -13.92 -4.14
N ALA A 142 -16.70 -15.06 -4.79
CA ALA A 142 -15.71 -15.19 -5.84
C ALA A 142 -16.31 -14.71 -7.18
N ASP A 143 -15.72 -13.67 -7.78
CA ASP A 143 -16.20 -13.12 -9.05
C ASP A 143 -15.51 -13.78 -10.28
N LEU A 144 -14.37 -14.43 -10.07
CA LEU A 144 -13.70 -15.26 -11.07
C LEU A 144 -13.96 -16.74 -10.77
N LYS A 145 -14.23 -17.54 -11.82
CA LYS A 145 -14.34 -19.00 -11.68
C LYS A 145 -13.05 -19.52 -11.05
N THR A 146 -13.14 -20.03 -9.82
CA THR A 146 -12.03 -20.73 -9.16
C THR A 146 -11.79 -22.03 -9.91
N THR A 147 -10.69 -22.11 -10.63
CA THR A 147 -10.33 -23.26 -11.48
C THR A 147 -9.87 -24.49 -10.69
N GLY A 148 -9.74 -24.39 -9.36
CA GLY A 148 -9.25 -25.47 -8.49
C GLY A 148 -10.10 -25.68 -7.24
N THR A 149 -9.93 -26.85 -6.62
CA THR A 149 -10.48 -27.23 -5.32
C THR A 149 -9.61 -26.74 -4.15
N ASP A 150 -8.61 -25.91 -4.41
CA ASP A 150 -7.66 -25.47 -3.38
C ASP A 150 -8.36 -24.65 -2.30
N PRO A 151 -8.06 -24.93 -1.01
CA PRO A 151 -8.62 -24.16 0.09
C PRO A 151 -8.11 -22.72 0.08
N PHE A 152 -9.01 -21.81 0.44
CA PHE A 152 -8.68 -20.42 0.75
C PHE A 152 -8.60 -20.22 2.26
N TYR A 153 -7.85 -19.21 2.65
CA TYR A 153 -7.66 -18.82 4.03
C TYR A 153 -7.78 -17.30 4.17
N VAL A 154 -8.08 -16.83 5.38
CA VAL A 154 -8.07 -15.41 5.72
C VAL A 154 -7.20 -15.21 6.94
N ILE A 155 -6.33 -14.20 6.90
CA ILE A 155 -5.54 -13.80 8.06
C ILE A 155 -6.40 -12.84 8.88
N GLY A 156 -6.63 -13.18 10.15
CA GLY A 156 -7.44 -12.36 11.03
C GLY A 156 -7.53 -12.91 12.45
N ARG A 157 -7.99 -12.08 13.37
CA ARG A 157 -8.31 -12.52 14.73
C ARG A 157 -9.71 -13.13 14.74
N PRO A 158 -9.92 -14.34 15.30
CA PRO A 158 -11.25 -14.92 15.43
C PRO A 158 -12.17 -14.11 16.39
N ASN A 159 -11.59 -13.38 17.33
CA ASN A 159 -12.24 -12.39 18.19
C ASN A 159 -11.20 -11.37 18.66
N GLU A 160 -11.64 -10.23 19.20
CA GLU A 160 -10.79 -9.10 19.60
C GLU A 160 -9.65 -9.47 20.57
N ASN A 161 -9.88 -10.48 21.43
CA ASN A 161 -8.95 -10.93 22.46
C ASN A 161 -7.99 -12.04 21.99
N SER A 162 -8.14 -12.54 20.77
CA SER A 162 -7.31 -13.61 20.21
C SER A 162 -6.10 -13.05 19.47
N LYS A 163 -5.03 -13.85 19.40
CA LYS A 163 -3.90 -13.55 18.53
C LYS A 163 -4.29 -13.62 17.06
N LEU A 164 -3.56 -12.91 16.21
CA LEU A 164 -3.71 -13.03 14.77
C LEU A 164 -3.39 -14.47 14.37
N ARG A 165 -4.22 -15.07 13.51
CA ARG A 165 -3.96 -16.39 12.95
C ARG A 165 -4.46 -16.51 11.52
N ILE A 166 -3.96 -17.50 10.79
CA ILE A 166 -4.63 -17.94 9.58
C ILE A 166 -5.91 -18.70 9.96
N LEU A 167 -7.02 -18.35 9.31
CA LEU A 167 -8.33 -18.94 9.51
C LEU A 167 -8.77 -19.59 8.20
N SER A 168 -9.33 -20.79 8.27
CA SER A 168 -10.02 -21.37 7.11
C SER A 168 -11.06 -20.38 6.60
N TRP A 169 -11.10 -20.19 5.29
CA TRP A 169 -12.02 -19.25 4.68
C TRP A 169 -13.47 -19.64 5.01
N LYS A 170 -14.24 -18.63 5.42
CA LYS A 170 -15.69 -18.72 5.63
C LYS A 170 -16.31 -17.52 4.94
N PRO A 171 -17.44 -17.65 4.22
CA PRO A 171 -18.07 -16.52 3.55
C PRO A 171 -18.21 -15.31 4.48
N ARG A 172 -18.70 -15.53 5.70
CA ARG A 172 -18.97 -14.48 6.71
C ARG A 172 -17.74 -13.77 7.28
N SER A 173 -16.52 -14.23 7.01
CA SER A 173 -15.32 -13.50 7.47
C SER A 173 -15.17 -12.13 6.79
N ALA A 174 -15.89 -11.89 5.67
CA ALA A 174 -15.96 -10.59 5.01
C ALA A 174 -16.49 -9.45 5.91
N GLY A 175 -17.33 -9.78 6.88
CA GLY A 175 -17.90 -8.83 7.84
C GLY A 175 -17.04 -8.57 9.08
N GLN A 176 -15.78 -9.00 9.09
CA GLN A 176 -14.84 -8.80 10.19
C GLN A 176 -13.61 -8.03 9.74
N THR A 177 -13.05 -7.23 10.64
CA THR A 177 -11.75 -6.59 10.48
C THR A 177 -10.63 -7.62 10.66
N VAL A 178 -9.39 -7.31 10.24
CA VAL A 178 -8.23 -8.18 10.48
C VAL A 178 -8.01 -8.35 11.99
N MET A 179 -8.36 -7.33 12.76
CA MET A 179 -8.29 -7.32 14.22
C MET A 179 -9.47 -8.03 14.91
N GLY A 180 -10.40 -8.63 14.14
CA GLY A 180 -11.48 -9.48 14.66
C GLY A 180 -12.71 -8.71 15.15
N GLU A 181 -12.76 -7.40 14.95
CA GLU A 181 -13.92 -6.56 15.23
C GLU A 181 -14.98 -6.77 14.14
N ARG A 182 -16.26 -6.66 14.49
CA ARG A 182 -17.34 -6.73 13.49
C ARG A 182 -17.46 -5.41 12.77
N VAL A 183 -17.47 -5.46 11.45
CA VAL A 183 -17.76 -4.28 10.63
C VAL A 183 -19.16 -3.79 10.96
N PRO A 184 -19.35 -2.52 11.34
CA PRO A 184 -20.65 -2.01 11.74
C PRO A 184 -21.66 -2.08 10.59
N PHE A 185 -22.92 -2.43 10.90
CA PHE A 185 -23.96 -2.58 9.88
C PHE A 185 -24.20 -1.30 9.06
N TRP A 186 -24.01 -0.12 9.67
CA TRP A 186 -24.18 1.16 8.99
C TRP A 186 -23.11 1.42 7.93
N TRP A 187 -21.99 0.70 7.98
CA TRP A 187 -20.93 0.78 6.98
C TRP A 187 -21.23 -0.03 5.72
N TYR A 188 -22.14 -1.00 5.80
CA TYR A 188 -22.36 -1.96 4.71
C TYR A 188 -22.79 -1.29 3.40
N ASP A 189 -23.79 -0.40 3.48
CA ASP A 189 -24.29 0.31 2.28
C ASP A 189 -23.20 1.17 1.65
N GLN A 190 -22.42 1.88 2.47
CA GLN A 190 -21.32 2.73 1.99
C GLN A 190 -20.23 1.89 1.32
N LEU A 191 -19.85 0.75 1.93
CA LEU A 191 -18.87 -0.16 1.36
C LEU A 191 -19.33 -0.71 0.00
N LEU A 192 -20.60 -1.12 -0.12
CA LEU A 192 -21.16 -1.62 -1.37
C LEU A 192 -21.23 -0.56 -2.47
N GLN A 193 -21.40 0.72 -2.12
CA GLN A 193 -21.37 1.82 -3.07
C GLN A 193 -19.94 2.14 -3.53
N LEU A 194 -18.95 2.06 -2.63
CA LEU A 194 -17.56 2.44 -2.92
C LEU A 194 -16.75 1.36 -3.64
N GLN A 195 -16.90 0.08 -3.25
CA GLN A 195 -16.13 -1.04 -3.80
C GLN A 195 -16.14 -1.13 -5.34
N PRO A 196 -17.28 -0.95 -6.07
CA PRO A 196 -17.31 -1.06 -7.53
C PRO A 196 -16.78 0.18 -8.25
N LEU A 197 -16.49 1.28 -7.54
CA LEU A 197 -15.97 2.50 -8.17
C LEU A 197 -14.54 2.29 -8.69
N GLY A 198 -14.17 3.10 -9.68
CA GLY A 198 -12.78 3.20 -10.12
C GLY A 198 -11.85 3.65 -8.99
N PHE A 199 -10.57 3.28 -9.09
CA PHE A 199 -9.55 3.60 -8.09
C PHE A 199 -9.47 5.10 -7.74
N SER A 200 -9.51 5.97 -8.75
CA SER A 200 -9.48 7.43 -8.59
C SER A 200 -10.61 7.94 -7.69
N LEU A 201 -11.83 7.45 -7.88
CA LEU A 201 -13.01 7.83 -7.10
C LEU A 201 -12.91 7.32 -5.66
N LYS A 202 -12.44 6.07 -5.47
CA LYS A 202 -12.17 5.52 -4.14
C LYS A 202 -11.09 6.33 -3.41
N TYR A 203 -10.01 6.68 -4.11
CA TYR A 203 -8.93 7.49 -3.56
C TYR A 203 -9.39 8.91 -3.20
N ALA A 204 -10.13 9.57 -4.09
CA ALA A 204 -10.71 10.89 -3.82
C ALA A 204 -11.62 10.87 -2.58
N TRP A 205 -12.44 9.82 -2.45
CA TRP A 205 -13.26 9.59 -1.27
C TRP A 205 -12.42 9.40 0.00
N LEU A 206 -11.35 8.60 -0.05
CA LEU A 206 -10.44 8.37 1.08
C LEU A 206 -9.79 9.68 1.54
N ILE A 207 -9.20 10.44 0.63
CA ILE A 207 -8.54 11.72 0.95
C ILE A 207 -9.55 12.73 1.51
N SER A 208 -10.76 12.79 0.96
CA SER A 208 -11.82 13.66 1.50
C SER A 208 -12.21 13.27 2.92
N SER A 209 -12.33 11.97 3.19
CA SER A 209 -12.66 11.43 4.52
C SER A 209 -11.58 11.72 5.56
N ILE A 210 -10.30 11.60 5.15
CA ILE A 210 -9.14 11.93 5.97
C ILE A 210 -9.12 13.43 6.25
N ALA A 211 -9.24 14.27 5.23
CA ALA A 211 -9.16 15.73 5.38
C ALA A 211 -10.28 16.31 6.26
N ALA A 212 -11.49 15.74 6.17
CA ALA A 212 -12.60 16.11 7.07
C ALA A 212 -12.32 15.78 8.55
N SER A 213 -11.37 14.88 8.81
CA SER A 213 -11.02 14.39 10.14
C SER A 213 -9.76 15.04 10.73
N ILE A 214 -8.95 15.73 9.92
CA ILE A 214 -7.70 16.35 10.36
C ILE A 214 -7.99 17.64 11.13
N GLN A 215 -7.49 17.69 12.37
CA GLN A 215 -7.66 18.84 13.27
C GLN A 215 -6.33 19.49 13.69
N SER A 216 -5.22 18.77 13.55
CA SER A 216 -3.92 19.19 14.07
C SER A 216 -2.74 18.57 13.31
N TYR A 217 -1.55 19.11 13.58
CA TYR A 217 -0.27 18.59 13.12
C TYR A 217 0.55 18.08 14.30
N ILE A 218 1.31 17.01 14.09
CA ILE A 218 2.30 16.49 15.04
C ILE A 218 3.71 16.80 14.54
N LYS A 219 4.50 17.51 15.35
CA LYS A 219 5.89 17.83 15.02
C LYS A 219 6.83 16.74 15.56
N MET A 220 7.49 16.02 14.66
CA MET A 220 8.53 15.06 14.99
C MET A 220 9.91 15.68 14.72
N LYS A 221 10.87 15.44 15.62
CA LYS A 221 12.22 15.98 15.55
C LYS A 221 13.20 14.82 15.58
N VAL A 222 14.06 14.73 14.58
CA VAL A 222 15.03 13.62 14.45
C VAL A 222 16.37 14.13 13.94
N PHE A 223 17.47 13.47 14.30
CA PHE A 223 18.78 13.69 13.68
C PHE A 223 18.95 12.79 12.48
N ARG A 224 19.50 13.31 11.36
CA ARG A 224 19.81 12.49 10.17
C ARG A 224 20.71 11.29 10.47
N THR A 225 21.69 11.48 11.35
CA THR A 225 22.63 10.43 11.78
C THR A 225 21.98 9.31 12.62
N LYS A 226 20.79 9.53 13.16
CA LYS A 226 20.03 8.57 13.98
C LYS A 226 18.61 8.38 13.46
N LEU A 227 18.41 8.62 12.16
CA LEU A 227 17.10 8.72 11.54
C LEU A 227 16.24 7.50 11.84
N PHE A 228 16.76 6.29 11.63
CA PHE A 228 16.04 5.05 11.86
C PHE A 228 15.62 4.88 13.33
N ASP A 229 16.58 4.90 14.26
CA ASP A 229 16.34 4.58 15.67
C ASP A 229 15.40 5.60 16.32
N GLU A 230 15.61 6.89 16.06
CA GLU A 230 14.76 7.95 16.61
C GLU A 230 13.35 7.92 16.00
N SER A 231 13.23 7.68 14.69
CA SER A 231 11.92 7.60 14.03
C SER A 231 11.10 6.41 14.51
N VAL A 232 11.71 5.23 14.61
CA VAL A 232 11.05 4.02 15.14
C VAL A 232 10.60 4.24 16.58
N GLN A 233 11.44 4.87 17.40
CA GLN A 233 11.11 5.18 18.79
C GLN A 233 9.96 6.19 18.90
N LEU A 234 9.97 7.25 18.07
CA LEU A 234 8.89 8.25 18.03
C LEU A 234 7.57 7.61 17.60
N LEU A 235 7.57 6.93 16.45
CA LEU A 235 6.37 6.25 15.92
C LEU A 235 5.78 5.27 16.92
N SER A 236 6.61 4.54 17.67
CA SER A 236 6.15 3.61 18.71
C SER A 236 5.52 4.29 19.93
N ARG A 237 5.96 5.51 20.28
CA ARG A 237 5.57 6.19 21.53
C ARG A 237 4.39 7.15 21.39
N ILE A 238 4.12 7.64 20.18
CA ILE A 238 3.04 8.60 19.96
C ILE A 238 1.70 7.97 20.41
N PRO A 239 0.90 8.67 21.25
CA PRO A 239 -0.42 8.21 21.65
C PRO A 239 -1.39 8.05 20.47
N ARG A 240 -2.35 7.12 20.58
CA ARG A 240 -3.29 6.79 19.49
C ARG A 240 -4.17 8.00 19.07
N ASP A 241 -4.52 8.86 20.01
CA ASP A 241 -5.28 10.09 19.76
C ASP A 241 -4.49 11.15 18.97
N GLN A 242 -3.15 11.09 19.00
CA GLN A 242 -2.28 12.05 18.31
C GLN A 242 -1.73 11.48 16.99
N ILE A 243 -1.54 10.16 16.89
CA ILE A 243 -1.00 9.52 15.68
C ILE A 243 -1.95 9.61 14.49
N CYS A 244 -3.17 10.12 14.60
CA CYS A 244 -4.03 10.41 13.44
C CYS A 244 -3.79 11.82 12.85
N SER A 245 -2.98 12.68 13.50
CA SER A 245 -2.66 14.03 13.02
C SER A 245 -1.69 14.02 11.83
N MET A 246 -1.66 15.13 11.07
CA MET A 246 -0.70 15.32 9.97
C MET A 246 0.73 15.45 10.48
N THR A 247 1.69 14.80 9.83
CA THR A 247 3.09 14.85 10.25
C THR A 247 3.81 16.12 9.80
N LYS A 248 4.66 16.67 10.67
CA LYS A 248 5.66 17.67 10.33
C LYS A 248 7.04 17.25 10.83
N ILE A 249 8.02 17.09 9.95
CA ILE A 249 9.38 16.68 10.31
C ILE A 249 10.32 17.87 10.47
N SER A 250 11.20 17.78 11.46
CA SER A 250 12.30 18.73 11.67
C SER A 250 13.59 17.94 11.85
N LEU A 251 14.53 18.09 10.91
CA LEU A 251 15.88 17.56 11.04
C LEU A 251 16.68 18.46 11.99
N LEU A 252 17.12 17.91 13.12
CA LEU A 252 17.89 18.63 14.12
C LEU A 252 19.35 18.78 13.68
N GLY A 253 19.93 19.96 13.89
CA GLY A 253 21.31 20.27 13.52
C GLY A 253 21.50 20.78 12.08
N GLU A 254 20.45 20.79 11.27
CA GLU A 254 20.48 21.28 9.88
C GLU A 254 19.78 22.63 9.75
N LYS A 255 20.31 23.52 8.90
CA LYS A 255 19.64 24.78 8.52
C LYS A 255 18.61 24.49 7.44
N GLY A 256 17.47 23.93 7.82
CA GLY A 256 16.33 23.71 6.93
C GLY A 256 15.05 24.29 7.51
N ILE A 257 14.37 25.16 6.76
CA ILE A 257 12.97 25.48 7.03
C ILE A 257 12.15 24.39 6.34
N ASP A 258 11.35 23.66 7.11
CA ASP A 258 10.47 22.64 6.56
C ASP A 258 9.37 23.27 5.70
N ALA A 259 9.65 23.33 4.40
CA ALA A 259 8.72 23.61 3.33
C ALA A 259 8.37 22.33 2.53
N GLY A 260 8.53 21.14 3.12
CA GLY A 260 7.82 19.92 2.71
C GLY A 260 8.71 18.87 2.09
N GLY A 261 9.82 19.32 1.50
CA GLY A 261 10.91 18.45 1.06
C GLY A 261 11.43 17.60 2.22
N VAL A 262 11.60 18.19 3.42
CA VAL A 262 12.12 17.48 4.60
C VAL A 262 11.20 16.35 5.06
N THR A 263 9.88 16.57 5.02
CA THR A 263 8.92 15.52 5.42
C THR A 263 8.89 14.38 4.39
N ARG A 264 8.87 14.67 3.09
CA ARG A 264 8.98 13.65 2.03
C ARG A 264 10.27 12.86 2.12
N GLU A 265 11.36 13.59 2.27
CA GLU A 265 12.69 13.03 2.41
C GLU A 265 12.76 12.09 3.61
N TRP A 266 12.20 12.48 4.76
CA TRP A 266 12.14 11.61 5.94
C TRP A 266 11.42 10.28 5.64
N TYR A 267 10.29 10.31 4.94
CA TYR A 267 9.60 9.09 4.52
C TYR A 267 10.46 8.22 3.61
N SER A 268 11.11 8.80 2.61
CA SER A 268 11.99 8.08 1.69
C SER A 268 13.21 7.50 2.41
N LEU A 269 13.92 8.29 3.20
CA LEU A 269 15.11 7.86 3.92
C LEU A 269 14.79 6.81 4.99
N LEU A 270 13.71 6.99 5.75
CA LEU A 270 13.29 6.00 6.74
C LEU A 270 12.88 4.69 6.06
N THR A 271 12.16 4.76 4.94
CA THR A 271 11.80 3.58 4.16
C THR A 271 13.04 2.85 3.67
N ASN A 272 14.01 3.56 3.07
CA ASN A 272 15.26 2.96 2.61
C ASN A 272 16.02 2.31 3.78
N ALA A 273 16.11 3.00 4.93
CA ALA A 273 16.75 2.47 6.13
C ALA A 273 16.01 1.26 6.72
N ILE A 274 14.70 1.11 6.54
CA ILE A 274 13.94 -0.08 6.93
C ILE A 274 14.25 -1.27 6.00
N LEU A 275 14.52 -0.99 4.72
CA LEU A 275 14.70 -1.98 3.66
C LEU A 275 16.16 -2.41 3.44
N GLU A 276 17.12 -1.81 4.14
CA GLU A 276 18.52 -2.23 4.10
C GLU A 276 18.64 -3.73 4.42
N PRO A 277 19.32 -4.53 3.57
CA PRO A 277 19.46 -5.97 3.82
C PRO A 277 20.12 -6.29 5.18
N GLU A 278 21.10 -5.48 5.59
CA GLU A 278 21.79 -5.60 6.88
C GLU A 278 20.85 -5.39 8.07
N ARG A 279 19.73 -4.69 7.86
CA ARG A 279 18.72 -4.45 8.88
C ARG A 279 17.81 -5.64 9.09
N GLY A 280 17.86 -6.73 8.34
CA GLY A 280 17.18 -7.99 8.70
C GLY A 280 15.67 -7.92 8.99
N LEU A 281 14.95 -6.85 8.63
CA LEU A 281 13.51 -6.72 8.89
C LEU A 281 12.67 -7.38 7.78
N PHE A 282 13.18 -7.40 6.56
CA PHE A 282 12.49 -7.98 5.41
C PHE A 282 13.43 -8.91 4.64
N VAL A 283 12.85 -9.93 4.02
CA VAL A 283 13.53 -10.82 3.08
C VAL A 283 13.11 -10.47 1.66
N THR A 284 14.09 -10.38 0.78
CA THR A 284 13.89 -10.06 -0.63
C THR A 284 13.68 -11.34 -1.44
N ASN A 285 12.57 -11.42 -2.16
CA ASN A 285 12.32 -12.46 -3.14
C ASN A 285 13.33 -12.34 -4.29
N LYS A 286 13.98 -13.46 -4.63
CA LYS A 286 15.00 -13.50 -5.69
C LYS A 286 14.43 -13.24 -7.08
N ALA A 287 13.15 -13.55 -7.30
CA ALA A 287 12.53 -13.49 -8.63
C ALA A 287 12.15 -12.05 -9.04
N ASP A 288 11.49 -11.32 -8.15
CA ASP A 288 10.89 -10.01 -8.45
C ASP A 288 11.33 -8.89 -7.49
N ARG A 289 12.29 -9.19 -6.59
CA ARG A 289 12.78 -8.28 -5.55
C ARG A 289 11.71 -7.77 -4.59
N SER A 290 10.53 -8.41 -4.58
CA SER A 290 9.50 -8.09 -3.60
C SER A 290 9.93 -8.48 -2.19
N LEU A 291 9.41 -7.77 -1.21
CA LEU A 291 9.82 -7.86 0.19
C LEU A 291 8.73 -8.53 1.00
N PHE A 292 9.11 -9.51 1.82
CA PHE A 292 8.24 -10.12 2.81
C PHE A 292 8.87 -10.02 4.19
N ILE A 293 8.06 -10.16 5.24
CA ILE A 293 8.55 -10.07 6.62
C ILE A 293 9.63 -11.15 6.85
N ASN A 294 10.75 -10.77 7.47
CA ASN A 294 11.78 -11.74 7.85
C ASN A 294 11.29 -12.59 9.03
N PRO A 295 11.11 -13.93 8.85
CA PRO A 295 10.74 -14.82 9.95
C PRO A 295 11.80 -14.89 11.05
N ASN A 296 13.07 -14.60 10.73
CA ASN A 296 14.19 -14.64 11.66
C ASN A 296 14.47 -13.29 12.35
N SER A 297 13.62 -12.29 12.19
CA SER A 297 13.83 -10.95 12.77
C SER A 297 14.03 -10.94 14.29
N ALA A 298 13.48 -11.90 15.03
CA ALA A 298 13.72 -12.05 16.47
C ALA A 298 15.18 -12.43 16.79
N LYS A 299 15.78 -13.28 15.94
CA LYS A 299 17.18 -13.71 16.04
C LYS A 299 18.11 -12.55 15.67
N ASP A 300 17.73 -11.78 14.65
CA ASP A 300 18.56 -10.71 14.09
C ASP A 300 18.52 -9.41 14.95
N HIS A 301 17.38 -9.11 15.60
CA HIS A 301 17.17 -7.85 16.35
C HIS A 301 16.83 -8.02 17.83
N GLY A 302 16.77 -9.26 18.32
CA GLY A 302 16.38 -9.56 19.68
C GLY A 302 14.91 -9.20 19.99
N SER A 303 14.64 -8.95 21.26
CA SER A 303 13.28 -8.78 21.80
C SER A 303 12.52 -7.56 21.26
N ASN A 304 13.22 -6.54 20.76
CA ASN A 304 12.60 -5.29 20.32
C ASN A 304 12.08 -5.34 18.87
N HIS A 305 12.34 -6.41 18.10
CA HIS A 305 11.95 -6.49 16.69
C HIS A 305 10.43 -6.24 16.47
N LEU A 306 9.58 -6.71 17.38
CA LEU A 306 8.13 -6.50 17.34
C LEU A 306 7.72 -5.04 17.48
N GLN A 307 8.46 -4.24 18.26
CA GLN A 307 8.23 -2.81 18.36
C GLN A 307 8.56 -2.11 17.03
N VAL A 308 9.59 -2.57 16.33
CA VAL A 308 9.95 -2.06 15.00
C VAL A 308 8.82 -2.33 14.00
N TYR A 309 8.27 -3.56 13.94
CA TYR A 309 7.14 -3.84 13.04
C TYR A 309 5.88 -3.04 13.39
N HIS A 310 5.63 -2.77 14.69
CA HIS A 310 4.55 -1.87 15.09
C HIS A 310 4.77 -0.45 14.60
N ALA A 311 5.98 0.09 14.73
CA ALA A 311 6.36 1.39 14.18
C ALA A 311 6.24 1.43 12.65
N ILE A 312 6.64 0.37 11.94
CA ILE A 312 6.46 0.25 10.48
C ILE A 312 4.98 0.28 10.12
N GLY A 313 4.13 -0.46 10.85
CA GLY A 313 2.68 -0.38 10.68
C GLY A 313 2.16 1.05 10.79
N ARG A 314 2.60 1.77 11.83
CA ARG A 314 2.23 3.18 12.01
C ARG A 314 2.77 4.07 10.89
N LEU A 315 3.98 3.82 10.39
CA LEU A 315 4.54 4.51 9.23
C LEU A 315 3.66 4.34 7.99
N LEU A 316 3.18 3.12 7.70
CA LEU A 316 2.26 2.86 6.59
C LEU A 316 0.97 3.67 6.74
N GLY A 317 0.35 3.65 7.92
CA GLY A 317 -0.88 4.43 8.16
C GLY A 317 -0.65 5.93 8.09
N LYS A 318 0.52 6.39 8.58
CA LYS A 318 0.94 7.79 8.53
C LYS A 318 1.14 8.27 7.09
N ALA A 319 1.77 7.46 6.25
CA ALA A 319 1.93 7.75 4.83
C ALA A 319 0.57 7.95 4.13
N ILE A 320 -0.43 7.12 4.44
CA ILE A 320 -1.78 7.28 3.90
C ILE A 320 -2.42 8.60 4.37
N VAL A 321 -2.35 8.91 5.67
CA VAL A 321 -2.90 10.14 6.23
C VAL A 321 -2.22 11.38 5.66
N ASP A 322 -0.90 11.34 5.52
CA ASP A 322 -0.09 12.46 5.05
C ASP A 322 -0.04 12.57 3.51
N GLY A 323 -0.68 11.65 2.79
CA GLY A 323 -0.67 11.59 1.33
C GLY A 323 0.73 11.33 0.75
N GLN A 324 1.58 10.60 1.48
CA GLN A 324 2.94 10.26 1.09
C GLN A 324 2.99 8.86 0.51
N VAL A 325 3.80 8.70 -0.53
CA VAL A 325 4.09 7.41 -1.16
C VAL A 325 5.47 6.92 -0.70
N LEU A 326 5.56 5.63 -0.44
CA LEU A 326 6.73 4.97 0.12
C LEU A 326 7.38 4.09 -0.94
N PRO A 327 8.71 4.07 -1.08
CA PRO A 327 9.40 3.18 -2.01
C PRO A 327 9.43 1.71 -1.52
N PHE A 328 8.33 1.21 -0.92
CA PHE A 328 8.18 -0.20 -0.58
C PHE A 328 7.83 -1.02 -1.82
N GLN A 329 8.37 -2.23 -1.89
CA GLN A 329 7.97 -3.25 -2.87
C GLN A 329 7.53 -4.51 -2.14
N PHE A 330 6.46 -4.44 -1.34
CA PHE A 330 6.00 -5.62 -0.62
C PHE A 330 5.44 -6.70 -1.54
N SER A 331 5.54 -7.95 -1.12
CA SER A 331 4.93 -9.06 -1.84
C SER A 331 3.41 -9.04 -1.71
N VAL A 332 2.71 -9.56 -2.73
CA VAL A 332 1.24 -9.64 -2.79
C VAL A 332 0.61 -10.22 -1.51
N PRO A 333 1.13 -11.30 -0.90
CA PRO A 333 0.57 -11.87 0.31
C PRO A 333 0.55 -10.89 1.49
N LEU A 334 1.52 -9.97 1.56
CA LEU A 334 1.59 -8.98 2.63
C LEU A 334 0.47 -7.93 2.51
N PHE A 335 0.22 -7.43 1.30
CA PHE A 335 -0.91 -6.52 1.06
C PHE A 335 -2.26 -7.19 1.33
N LYS A 336 -2.41 -8.46 0.90
CA LYS A 336 -3.61 -9.24 1.22
C LYS A 336 -3.79 -9.41 2.73
N ALA A 337 -2.72 -9.73 3.44
CA ALA A 337 -2.73 -9.89 4.89
C ALA A 337 -3.12 -8.60 5.63
N LEU A 338 -2.59 -7.45 5.18
CA LEU A 338 -2.94 -6.15 5.74
C LEU A 338 -4.44 -5.85 5.63
N LEU A 339 -5.09 -6.21 4.51
CA LEU A 339 -6.52 -5.98 4.29
C LEU A 339 -7.45 -7.12 4.75
N GLY A 340 -6.90 -8.26 5.17
CA GLY A 340 -7.68 -9.47 5.46
C GLY A 340 -8.31 -10.09 4.21
N TYR A 341 -7.66 -9.98 3.06
CA TYR A 341 -8.09 -10.62 1.82
C TYR A 341 -7.86 -12.14 1.86
N PRO A 342 -8.68 -12.93 1.14
CA PRO A 342 -8.43 -14.36 1.02
C PRO A 342 -7.11 -14.67 0.32
N VAL A 343 -6.36 -15.63 0.88
CA VAL A 343 -5.11 -16.16 0.37
C VAL A 343 -5.22 -17.66 0.06
N SER A 344 -4.40 -18.17 -0.86
CA SER A 344 -4.33 -19.60 -1.19
C SER A 344 -2.91 -20.05 -1.53
N ILE A 345 -2.74 -21.31 -1.94
CA ILE A 345 -1.46 -21.83 -2.44
C ILE A 345 -0.86 -20.98 -3.58
N GLU A 346 -1.70 -20.35 -4.41
CA GLU A 346 -1.28 -19.45 -5.50
C GLU A 346 -0.44 -18.27 -4.99
N ASP A 347 -0.67 -17.84 -3.75
CA ASP A 347 0.04 -16.72 -3.15
C ASP A 347 1.49 -17.06 -2.77
N ILE A 348 1.83 -18.35 -2.62
CA ILE A 348 3.21 -18.81 -2.41
C ILE A 348 4.10 -18.44 -3.59
N ARG A 349 3.56 -18.37 -4.82
CA ARG A 349 4.31 -17.99 -6.01
C ARG A 349 4.98 -16.61 -5.87
N TYR A 350 4.34 -15.69 -5.13
CA TYR A 350 4.85 -14.35 -4.88
C TYR A 350 5.86 -14.28 -3.73
N LEU A 351 6.04 -15.37 -2.97
CA LEU A 351 7.10 -15.50 -1.97
C LEU A 351 8.30 -16.27 -2.54
N ASP A 352 8.02 -17.41 -3.15
CA ASP A 352 9.01 -18.32 -3.72
C ASP A 352 8.38 -19.16 -4.85
N PRO A 353 8.69 -18.86 -6.13
CA PRO A 353 8.17 -19.61 -7.27
C PRO A 353 8.61 -21.08 -7.30
N VAL A 354 9.78 -21.41 -6.74
CA VAL A 354 10.32 -22.78 -6.71
C VAL A 354 9.55 -23.61 -5.69
N VAL A 355 9.32 -23.07 -4.50
CA VAL A 355 8.51 -23.73 -3.47
C VAL A 355 7.07 -23.88 -3.95
N TYR A 356 6.49 -22.85 -4.57
CA TYR A 356 5.17 -22.95 -5.20
C TYR A 356 5.10 -24.12 -6.19
N SER A 357 6.06 -24.21 -7.11
CA SER A 357 6.10 -25.27 -8.13
C SER A 357 6.23 -26.66 -7.50
N SER A 358 7.02 -26.76 -6.42
CA SER A 358 7.19 -28.01 -5.67
C SER A 358 5.90 -28.44 -4.97
N LEU A 359 5.16 -27.50 -4.36
CA LEU A 359 3.87 -27.80 -3.72
C LEU A 359 2.79 -28.18 -4.73
N VAL A 360 2.75 -27.52 -5.89
CA VAL A 360 1.87 -27.89 -7.00
C VAL A 360 2.20 -29.29 -7.50
N PHE A 361 3.48 -29.61 -7.65
CA PHE A 361 3.91 -30.96 -8.03
C PHE A 361 3.41 -32.02 -7.03
N VAL A 362 3.59 -31.80 -5.73
CA VAL A 362 3.07 -32.71 -4.69
C VAL A 362 1.54 -32.83 -4.77
N ARG A 363 0.84 -31.72 -4.96
CA ARG A 363 -0.63 -31.68 -5.09
C ARG A 363 -1.11 -32.55 -6.24
N ASP A 364 -0.48 -32.42 -7.40
CA ASP A 364 -0.93 -33.02 -8.66
C ASP A 364 -0.32 -34.41 -8.89
N CYS A 365 0.70 -34.81 -8.12
CA CYS A 365 1.34 -36.12 -8.20
C CYS A 365 0.36 -37.26 -7.90
N THR A 366 0.18 -38.17 -8.86
CA THR A 366 -0.68 -39.36 -8.73
C THR A 366 0.09 -40.64 -8.41
N SER A 367 1.43 -40.63 -8.53
CA SER A 367 2.33 -41.72 -8.14
C SER A 367 2.65 -41.66 -6.64
N ASP A 368 3.50 -42.56 -6.14
CA ASP A 368 3.83 -42.61 -4.72
C ASP A 368 4.64 -41.37 -4.27
N VAL A 369 3.96 -40.45 -3.58
CA VAL A 369 4.55 -39.23 -3.01
C VAL A 369 5.60 -39.56 -1.94
N ALA A 370 5.55 -40.75 -1.33
CA ALA A 370 6.52 -41.15 -0.30
C ALA A 370 7.97 -41.21 -0.86
N GLU A 371 8.15 -41.45 -2.16
CA GLU A 371 9.45 -41.44 -2.82
C GLU A 371 10.15 -40.07 -2.76
N LEU A 372 9.41 -38.99 -2.53
CA LEU A 372 9.97 -37.65 -2.34
C LEU A 372 10.64 -37.46 -0.97
N ALA A 373 10.50 -38.43 -0.06
CA ALA A 373 11.06 -38.42 1.29
C ALA A 373 10.73 -37.13 2.07
N LEU A 374 9.56 -36.55 1.82
CA LEU A 374 9.06 -35.38 2.52
C LEU A 374 8.51 -35.80 3.89
N THR A 375 8.68 -34.93 4.88
CA THR A 375 8.06 -35.08 6.20
C THR A 375 7.23 -33.85 6.53
N PHE A 376 6.42 -33.89 7.59
CA PHE A 376 5.66 -32.71 8.05
C PHE A 376 6.56 -31.72 8.81
N SER A 377 7.65 -31.28 8.18
CA SER A 377 8.57 -30.29 8.69
C SER A 377 8.91 -29.25 7.62
N ALA A 378 9.44 -28.11 8.05
CA ALA A 378 9.92 -27.05 7.17
C ALA A 378 11.25 -26.50 7.66
N THR A 379 12.17 -26.25 6.73
CA THR A 379 13.44 -25.58 7.01
C THR A 379 13.21 -24.08 7.20
N LEU A 380 13.54 -23.54 8.38
CA LEU A 380 13.44 -22.12 8.69
C LEU A 380 14.73 -21.36 8.31
N ASP A 381 15.88 -21.93 8.63
CA ASP A 381 17.20 -21.47 8.22
C ASP A 381 18.13 -22.67 8.02
N ALA A 382 19.38 -22.45 7.60
CA ALA A 382 20.34 -23.50 7.28
C ALA A 382 20.60 -24.52 8.41
N SER A 383 20.18 -24.21 9.65
CA SER A 383 20.42 -25.01 10.85
C SER A 383 19.15 -25.41 11.60
N THR A 384 17.99 -24.91 11.19
CA THR A 384 16.75 -25.02 11.98
C THR A 384 15.62 -25.60 11.15
N GLU A 385 15.10 -26.73 11.61
CA GLU A 385 13.85 -27.30 11.13
C GLU A 385 12.74 -27.13 12.17
N VAL A 386 11.53 -26.86 11.67
CA VAL A 386 10.32 -26.68 12.46
C VAL A 386 9.31 -27.75 12.06
N ASP A 387 8.70 -28.37 13.05
CA ASP A 387 7.63 -29.33 12.85
C ASP A 387 6.33 -28.58 12.50
N LEU A 388 5.70 -28.94 11.37
CA LEU A 388 4.44 -28.35 10.91
C LEU A 388 3.23 -28.87 11.68
N VAL A 389 3.36 -30.07 12.25
CA VAL A 389 2.42 -30.74 13.14
C VAL A 389 3.22 -31.39 14.28
N PRO A 390 2.62 -31.73 15.43
CA PRO A 390 3.36 -32.39 16.51
C PRO A 390 4.12 -33.64 16.03
N ASN A 391 5.43 -33.71 16.30
CA ASN A 391 6.35 -34.76 15.82
C ASN A 391 6.41 -34.89 14.30
N GLY A 392 6.23 -33.79 13.56
CA GLY A 392 6.09 -33.80 12.10
C GLY A 392 7.29 -34.36 11.33
N ARG A 393 8.51 -34.25 11.86
CA ARG A 393 9.71 -34.90 11.30
C ARG A 393 9.64 -36.43 11.25
N ALA A 394 8.81 -37.06 12.07
CA ALA A 394 8.62 -38.51 12.08
C ALA A 394 7.43 -38.97 11.21
N ILE A 395 6.72 -38.03 10.57
CA ILE A 395 5.53 -38.31 9.77
C ILE A 395 5.89 -38.10 8.30
N GLU A 396 5.93 -39.18 7.53
CA GLU A 396 6.17 -39.14 6.09
C GLU A 396 4.95 -38.61 5.33
N VAL A 397 5.21 -37.88 4.25
CA VAL A 397 4.17 -37.42 3.34
C VAL A 397 3.86 -38.52 2.33
N THR A 398 2.59 -38.90 2.26
CA THR A 398 2.04 -39.96 1.41
C THR A 398 0.88 -39.40 0.58
N CYS A 399 0.42 -40.15 -0.42
CA CYS A 399 -0.77 -39.75 -1.19
C CYS A 399 -2.03 -39.54 -0.34
N ALA A 400 -2.13 -40.24 0.80
CA ALA A 400 -3.27 -40.14 1.70
C ALA A 400 -3.27 -38.85 2.54
N ASN A 401 -2.10 -38.30 2.88
CA ASN A 401 -1.96 -37.14 3.77
C ASN A 401 -1.37 -35.89 3.10
N LYS A 402 -0.99 -35.95 1.81
CA LYS A 402 -0.38 -34.83 1.09
C LYS A 402 -1.20 -33.54 1.09
N ALA A 403 -2.53 -33.65 1.11
CA ALA A 403 -3.41 -32.49 1.18
C ALA A 403 -3.22 -31.72 2.48
N GLU A 404 -3.11 -32.43 3.62
CA GLU A 404 -2.83 -31.82 4.92
C GLU A 404 -1.42 -31.23 4.94
N TYR A 405 -0.42 -31.94 4.41
CA TYR A 405 0.94 -31.40 4.30
C TYR A 405 0.98 -30.05 3.55
N ILE A 406 0.30 -29.97 2.41
CA ILE A 406 0.21 -28.74 1.61
C ILE A 406 -0.49 -27.63 2.41
N GLU A 407 -1.61 -27.91 3.05
CA GLU A 407 -2.32 -26.94 3.90
C GLU A 407 -1.40 -26.40 5.00
N ARG A 408 -0.69 -27.27 5.73
CA ARG A 408 0.24 -26.88 6.79
C ARG A 408 1.41 -26.07 6.26
N MET A 409 1.97 -26.44 5.11
CA MET A 409 3.07 -25.70 4.50
C MET A 409 2.63 -24.30 4.02
N VAL A 410 1.45 -24.19 3.40
CA VAL A 410 0.88 -22.91 2.97
C VAL A 410 0.64 -22.00 4.18
N GLN A 411 0.03 -22.53 5.23
CA GLN A 411 -0.17 -21.83 6.50
C GLN A 411 1.18 -21.36 7.10
N TYR A 412 2.19 -22.23 7.14
CA TYR A 412 3.49 -21.89 7.70
C TYR A 412 4.20 -20.79 6.91
N LEU A 413 4.24 -20.92 5.58
CA LEU A 413 4.98 -20.00 4.69
C LEU A 413 4.34 -18.62 4.60
N LEU A 414 3.01 -18.54 4.52
CA LEU A 414 2.27 -17.28 4.42
C LEU A 414 2.09 -16.58 5.77
N PHE A 415 2.06 -17.33 6.88
CA PHE A 415 1.60 -16.79 8.15
C PHE A 415 2.42 -17.22 9.37
N ASP A 416 2.43 -18.51 9.77
CA ASP A 416 2.86 -18.88 11.13
C ASP A 416 4.27 -18.38 11.48
N ARG A 417 5.20 -18.45 10.53
CA ARG A 417 6.60 -18.01 10.72
C ARG A 417 6.79 -16.50 10.88
N VAL A 418 5.77 -15.70 10.59
CA VAL A 418 5.78 -14.22 10.68
C VAL A 418 4.62 -13.65 11.51
N ALA A 419 3.84 -14.51 12.17
CA ALA A 419 2.59 -14.12 12.81
C ALA A 419 2.74 -12.98 13.84
N PRO A 420 3.72 -13.00 14.77
CA PRO A 420 3.91 -11.90 15.73
C PRO A 420 4.26 -10.55 15.06
N GLN A 421 5.10 -10.58 14.03
CA GLN A 421 5.54 -9.41 13.29
C GLN A 421 4.38 -8.80 12.52
N LEU A 422 3.63 -9.64 11.79
CA LEU A 422 2.47 -9.24 11.02
C LEU A 422 1.37 -8.66 11.91
N GLU A 423 1.09 -9.29 13.06
CA GLU A 423 0.13 -8.76 14.04
C GLU A 423 0.51 -7.35 14.49
N LYS A 424 1.78 -7.09 14.77
CA LYS A 424 2.25 -5.77 15.16
C LYS A 424 2.17 -4.75 14.04
N MET A 425 2.47 -5.15 12.81
CA MET A 425 2.38 -4.28 11.64
C MET A 425 0.92 -3.91 11.33
N VAL A 426 -0.01 -4.87 11.39
CA VAL A 426 -1.46 -4.63 11.24
C VAL A 426 -1.97 -3.73 12.37
N GLN A 427 -1.59 -4.01 13.62
CA GLN A 427 -1.93 -3.17 14.77
C GLN A 427 -1.45 -1.73 14.58
N GLY A 428 -0.22 -1.54 14.11
CA GLY A 428 0.36 -0.22 13.86
C GLY A 428 -0.37 0.54 12.75
N LEU A 429 -0.73 -0.14 11.65
CA LEU A 429 -1.49 0.46 10.56
C LEU A 429 -2.84 1.00 11.06
N TYR A 430 -3.57 0.17 11.80
CA TYR A 430 -4.91 0.52 12.29
C TYR A 430 -4.92 1.31 13.61
N ASP A 431 -3.76 1.58 14.21
CA ASP A 431 -3.62 2.63 15.22
C ASP A 431 -3.78 4.03 14.60
N VAL A 432 -3.47 4.20 13.31
CA VAL A 432 -3.43 5.50 12.63
C VAL A 432 -4.73 5.85 11.92
N LEU A 433 -5.34 4.88 11.25
CA LEU A 433 -6.61 5.06 10.56
C LEU A 433 -7.52 3.83 10.76
N PRO A 434 -8.86 4.01 10.81
CA PRO A 434 -9.80 2.91 10.90
C PRO A 434 -9.69 1.97 9.68
N GLN A 435 -9.84 0.66 9.91
CA GLN A 435 -9.75 -0.33 8.84
C GLN A 435 -10.83 -0.14 7.76
N GLU A 436 -12.00 0.35 8.16
CA GLU A 436 -13.13 0.65 7.29
C GLU A 436 -12.73 1.56 6.12
N LEU A 437 -11.81 2.50 6.33
CA LEU A 437 -11.34 3.40 5.28
C LEU A 437 -10.57 2.68 4.17
N LEU A 438 -9.95 1.55 4.47
CA LEU A 438 -9.20 0.76 3.49
C LEU A 438 -10.02 -0.39 2.88
N MET A 439 -11.16 -0.75 3.48
CA MET A 439 -12.00 -1.85 2.98
C MET A 439 -12.54 -1.69 1.54
N PRO A 440 -12.80 -0.47 1.01
CA PRO A 440 -13.22 -0.30 -0.38
C PRO A 440 -12.14 -0.64 -1.42
N PHE A 441 -10.86 -0.66 -1.01
CA PHE A 441 -9.73 -0.90 -1.89
C PHE A 441 -9.40 -2.38 -1.97
N ASP A 442 -9.03 -2.85 -3.16
CA ASP A 442 -8.40 -4.15 -3.31
C ASP A 442 -6.90 -4.11 -2.92
N TYR A 443 -6.26 -5.26 -2.80
CA TYR A 443 -4.86 -5.34 -2.35
C TYR A 443 -3.86 -4.70 -3.32
N LYS A 444 -4.17 -4.60 -4.63
CA LYS A 444 -3.35 -3.87 -5.61
C LYS A 444 -3.61 -2.37 -5.59
N GLU A 445 -4.83 -1.97 -5.28
CA GLU A 445 -5.13 -0.57 -5.06
C GLU A 445 -4.51 -0.06 -3.75
N LEU A 446 -4.46 -0.86 -2.68
CA LEU A 446 -3.70 -0.51 -1.47
C LEU A 446 -2.20 -0.36 -1.78
N GLU A 447 -1.64 -1.25 -2.60
CA GLU A 447 -0.26 -1.11 -3.11
C GLU A 447 -0.08 0.24 -3.81
N LEU A 448 -1.01 0.67 -4.68
CA LEU A 448 -0.97 2.00 -5.28
C LEU A 448 -1.06 3.13 -4.24
N VAL A 449 -1.99 3.03 -3.27
CA VAL A 449 -2.15 4.04 -2.20
C VAL A 449 -0.84 4.25 -1.43
N LEU A 450 -0.14 3.17 -1.09
CA LEU A 450 1.08 3.23 -0.30
C LEU A 450 2.33 3.51 -1.12
N CYS A 451 2.44 2.97 -2.34
CA CYS A 451 3.68 2.97 -3.10
C CYS A 451 3.69 3.94 -4.30
N GLY A 452 2.53 4.48 -4.68
CA GLY A 452 2.39 5.31 -5.88
C GLY A 452 2.66 4.52 -7.16
N PHE A 453 3.07 5.22 -8.22
CA PHE A 453 3.53 4.58 -9.45
C PHE A 453 5.04 4.34 -9.38
N ALA A 454 5.43 3.09 -9.71
CA ALA A 454 6.84 2.76 -9.88
C ALA A 454 7.41 3.36 -11.17
N GLU A 455 6.63 3.38 -12.26
CA GLU A 455 7.06 3.90 -13.55
C GLU A 455 6.99 5.44 -13.61
N ILE A 456 8.06 6.05 -14.11
CA ILE A 456 8.15 7.50 -14.33
C ILE A 456 7.78 7.78 -15.78
N ASP A 457 6.58 8.30 -15.98
CA ASP A 457 6.09 8.82 -17.24
C ASP A 457 6.78 10.17 -17.52
N VAL A 458 7.85 10.14 -18.31
CA VAL A 458 8.66 11.32 -18.65
C VAL A 458 7.84 12.35 -19.42
N ASP A 459 6.90 11.89 -20.25
CA ASP A 459 6.01 12.74 -21.02
C ASP A 459 5.04 13.51 -20.11
N ASP A 460 4.43 12.85 -19.12
CA ASP A 460 3.63 13.52 -18.08
C ASP A 460 4.48 14.51 -17.27
N TRP A 461 5.70 14.13 -16.89
CA TRP A 461 6.63 15.00 -16.16
C TRP A 461 6.94 16.27 -16.96
N LYS A 462 7.30 16.12 -18.24
CA LYS A 462 7.60 17.22 -19.15
C LYS A 462 6.39 18.14 -19.34
N ARG A 463 5.19 17.59 -19.59
CA ARG A 463 3.96 18.38 -19.75
C ARG A 463 3.55 19.13 -18.47
N SER A 464 3.85 18.57 -17.31
CA SER A 464 3.52 19.13 -16.00
C SER A 464 4.62 20.05 -15.43
N THR A 465 5.63 20.39 -16.23
CA THR A 465 6.76 21.23 -15.82
C THR A 465 6.63 22.67 -16.32
N ASN A 466 6.83 23.61 -15.42
CA ASN A 466 7.01 25.02 -15.75
C ASN A 466 8.47 25.31 -16.09
N VAL A 467 8.72 25.96 -17.22
CA VAL A 467 10.07 26.28 -17.71
C VAL A 467 10.22 27.79 -17.87
N THR A 468 11.35 28.35 -17.41
CA THR A 468 11.67 29.77 -17.64
C THR A 468 11.97 30.02 -19.11
N GLU A 469 11.51 31.14 -19.66
CA GLU A 469 11.48 31.37 -21.11
C GLU A 469 12.86 31.32 -21.79
N ASP A 470 13.90 31.80 -21.12
CA ASP A 470 15.30 31.81 -21.55
C ASP A 470 15.99 30.43 -21.45
N LEU A 471 15.31 29.42 -20.91
CA LEU A 471 15.82 28.06 -20.75
C LEU A 471 15.24 27.08 -21.79
N LYS A 472 14.37 27.49 -22.70
CA LYS A 472 13.62 26.58 -23.61
C LYS A 472 14.51 25.55 -24.34
N GLU A 473 15.60 26.00 -24.96
CA GLU A 473 16.54 25.12 -25.68
C GLU A 473 17.25 24.14 -24.73
N VAL A 474 17.75 24.64 -23.59
CA VAL A 474 18.42 23.80 -22.59
C VAL A 474 17.44 22.82 -21.94
N ALA A 475 16.18 23.21 -21.78
CA ALA A 475 15.11 22.36 -21.26
C ALA A 475 14.77 21.22 -22.24
N GLU A 476 14.77 21.47 -23.56
CA GLU A 476 14.65 20.40 -24.55
C GLU A 476 15.78 19.38 -24.41
N TRP A 477 17.03 19.84 -24.32
CA TRP A 477 18.17 18.95 -24.08
C TRP A 477 18.07 18.17 -22.76
N PHE A 478 17.55 18.81 -21.71
CA PHE A 478 17.33 18.17 -20.42
C PHE A 478 16.32 17.03 -20.55
N TRP A 479 15.17 17.28 -21.19
CA TRP A 479 14.16 16.25 -21.37
C TRP A 479 14.64 15.12 -22.29
N ASP A 480 15.35 15.43 -23.38
CA ASP A 480 15.95 14.41 -24.24
C ASP A 480 16.93 13.52 -23.45
N MET A 481 17.72 14.12 -22.56
CA MET A 481 18.61 13.35 -21.68
C MET A 481 17.81 12.46 -20.71
N VAL A 482 16.77 13.00 -20.06
CA VAL A 482 15.92 12.22 -19.14
C VAL A 482 15.24 11.06 -19.85
N GLU A 483 14.73 11.27 -21.06
CA GLU A 483 13.98 10.28 -21.83
C GLU A 483 14.86 9.22 -22.51
N PHE A 484 15.98 9.62 -23.10
CA PHE A 484 16.77 8.73 -23.96
C PHE A 484 18.13 8.34 -23.37
N ASP A 485 18.73 9.17 -22.52
CA ASP A 485 20.07 8.91 -21.98
C ASP A 485 20.05 8.30 -20.57
N MET A 486 19.01 8.53 -19.78
CA MET A 486 18.90 8.04 -18.40
C MET A 486 18.20 6.69 -18.31
N THR A 487 18.78 5.81 -17.49
CA THR A 487 18.13 4.60 -16.99
C THR A 487 17.01 4.93 -15.99
N MET A 488 16.14 3.96 -15.73
CA MET A 488 15.06 4.14 -14.75
C MET A 488 15.59 4.52 -13.34
N ALA A 489 16.68 3.89 -12.90
CA ALA A 489 17.30 4.18 -11.61
C ALA A 489 17.82 5.63 -11.53
N GLU A 490 18.39 6.15 -12.62
CA GLU A 490 18.84 7.55 -12.70
C GLU A 490 17.65 8.52 -12.69
N ARG A 491 16.52 8.17 -13.33
CA ARG A 491 15.28 8.96 -13.28
C ARG A 491 14.68 9.00 -11.88
N GLU A 492 14.62 7.85 -11.19
CA GLU A 492 14.16 7.77 -9.80
C GLU A 492 15.04 8.65 -8.89
N LYS A 493 16.36 8.61 -9.10
CA LYS A 493 17.30 9.44 -8.34
C LYS A 493 17.14 10.93 -8.61
N LEU A 494 16.98 11.34 -9.88
CA LEU A 494 16.70 12.72 -10.26
C LEU A 494 15.39 13.21 -9.63
N LEU A 495 14.32 12.39 -9.70
CA LEU A 495 13.03 12.70 -9.10
C LEU A 495 13.15 12.87 -7.59
N GLN A 496 13.91 11.97 -6.94
CA GLN A 496 14.17 12.02 -5.51
C GLN A 496 14.88 13.31 -5.12
N PHE A 497 15.99 13.67 -5.79
CA PHE A 497 16.69 14.92 -5.50
C PHE A 497 15.78 16.14 -5.62
N THR A 498 14.94 16.14 -6.65
CA THR A 498 14.17 17.32 -7.03
C THR A 498 12.84 17.47 -6.33
N THR A 499 12.28 16.40 -5.75
CA THR A 499 10.96 16.43 -5.11
C THR A 499 10.95 15.88 -3.67
N GLY A 500 12.03 15.22 -3.26
CA GLY A 500 12.13 14.51 -1.99
C GLY A 500 11.57 13.09 -2.01
N SER A 501 11.06 12.60 -3.15
CA SER A 501 10.52 11.24 -3.31
C SER A 501 10.97 10.60 -4.62
N SER A 502 11.26 9.31 -4.62
CA SER A 502 11.55 8.53 -5.84
C SER A 502 10.29 8.01 -6.54
N ARG A 503 9.10 8.31 -6.01
CA ARG A 503 7.82 7.81 -6.50
C ARG A 503 6.93 8.96 -7.00
N VAL A 504 6.21 8.69 -8.08
CA VAL A 504 5.27 9.67 -8.65
C VAL A 504 3.95 9.63 -7.88
N PRO A 505 3.37 10.80 -7.53
CA PRO A 505 2.03 10.86 -6.95
C PRO A 505 0.98 10.16 -7.83
N LEU A 506 -0.08 9.67 -7.20
CA LEU A 506 -1.15 8.94 -7.88
C LEU A 506 -1.90 9.76 -8.94
N GLN A 507 -1.86 11.09 -8.83
CA GLN A 507 -2.48 12.01 -9.78
C GLN A 507 -1.51 12.48 -10.87
N GLY A 508 -0.30 11.91 -10.92
CA GLY A 508 0.76 12.32 -11.84
C GLY A 508 1.50 13.58 -11.38
N PHE A 509 2.34 14.11 -12.26
CA PHE A 509 3.23 15.24 -11.95
C PHE A 509 2.51 16.57 -11.72
N LYS A 510 1.30 16.74 -12.29
CA LYS A 510 0.44 17.92 -12.05
C LYS A 510 0.01 18.10 -10.59
N ALA A 511 0.08 17.03 -9.80
CA ALA A 511 -0.35 17.02 -8.41
C ALA A 511 0.83 17.04 -7.43
N LEU A 512 2.03 17.35 -7.90
CA LEU A 512 3.13 17.69 -7.02
C LEU A 512 2.71 18.85 -6.09
N THR A 513 3.05 18.73 -4.82
CA THR A 513 2.67 19.67 -3.77
C THR A 513 3.88 20.32 -3.11
N SER A 514 3.66 21.31 -2.25
CA SER A 514 4.62 21.77 -1.23
C SER A 514 4.19 21.25 0.17
N TYR A 515 4.88 21.63 1.25
CA TYR A 515 4.56 21.17 2.63
C TYR A 515 3.14 21.41 3.08
N ASP A 516 2.55 22.52 2.65
CA ASP A 516 1.25 22.98 3.07
C ASP A 516 0.12 22.23 2.35
N GLY A 517 0.48 21.24 1.53
CA GLY A 517 -0.42 20.48 0.67
C GLY A 517 -0.80 21.24 -0.59
N ASN A 518 -0.41 22.50 -0.77
CA ASN A 518 -0.77 23.27 -1.95
C ASN A 518 -0.02 22.76 -3.18
N LEU A 519 -0.67 22.86 -4.34
CA LEU A 519 -0.02 22.48 -5.61
C LEU A 519 1.25 23.30 -5.85
N CYS A 520 2.31 22.58 -6.18
CA CYS A 520 3.61 23.12 -6.51
C CYS A 520 4.15 22.30 -7.70
N PRO A 521 3.85 22.72 -8.94
CA PRO A 521 4.34 22.04 -10.14
C PRO A 521 5.87 21.95 -10.16
N PHE A 522 6.41 21.06 -10.99
CA PHE A 522 7.84 21.00 -11.21
C PHE A 522 8.33 22.25 -11.96
N HIS A 523 9.48 22.81 -11.58
CA HIS A 523 10.04 24.01 -12.19
C HIS A 523 11.48 23.83 -12.67
N LEU A 524 11.73 24.23 -13.92
CA LEU A 524 13.09 24.46 -14.45
C LEU A 524 13.33 25.98 -14.49
N GLN A 525 14.10 26.45 -13.52
CA GLN A 525 14.45 27.86 -13.36
C GLN A 525 15.81 28.16 -14.00
N SER A 526 15.90 29.21 -14.82
CA SER A 526 17.18 29.60 -15.42
C SER A 526 18.10 30.28 -14.40
N ILE A 527 19.40 30.00 -14.51
CA ILE A 527 20.45 30.79 -13.87
C ILE A 527 21.56 31.11 -14.89
N PRO A 528 22.26 32.26 -14.75
CA PRO A 528 23.35 32.60 -15.65
C PRO A 528 24.43 31.51 -15.65
N TYR A 529 24.87 31.11 -16.84
CA TYR A 529 25.96 30.15 -16.96
C TYR A 529 27.31 30.81 -16.65
N THR A 530 28.01 30.24 -15.68
CA THR A 530 29.44 30.46 -15.46
C THR A 530 30.18 29.14 -15.66
N ARG A 531 31.43 29.19 -16.13
CA ARG A 531 32.22 27.98 -16.35
C ARG A 531 32.31 27.15 -15.06
N GLY A 532 31.92 25.88 -15.13
CA GLY A 532 31.88 24.98 -13.95
C GLY A 532 30.66 25.16 -13.04
N ALA A 533 29.64 25.91 -13.46
CA ALA A 533 28.37 25.97 -12.73
C ALA A 533 27.64 24.63 -12.80
N PHE A 534 27.18 24.15 -11.64
CA PHE A 534 26.34 22.97 -11.50
C PHE A 534 24.88 23.36 -11.27
N PRO A 535 23.93 22.48 -11.64
CA PRO A 535 22.52 22.66 -11.29
C PRO A 535 22.35 22.72 -9.77
N ARG A 536 21.41 23.54 -9.29
CA ARG A 536 21.02 23.57 -7.87
C ARG A 536 19.59 23.09 -7.74
N VAL A 537 19.31 22.35 -6.68
CA VAL A 537 18.01 21.71 -6.51
C VAL A 537 17.34 22.18 -5.24
N HIS A 538 16.04 22.45 -5.33
CA HIS A 538 15.21 22.91 -4.23
C HIS A 538 14.01 21.98 -4.11
N SER A 539 14.20 20.87 -3.40
CA SER A 539 13.19 19.82 -3.24
C SER A 539 11.87 20.30 -2.63
N CYS A 540 11.92 21.32 -1.77
CA CYS A 540 10.72 21.93 -1.17
C CYS A 540 9.79 22.63 -2.18
N PHE A 541 10.33 23.03 -3.34
CA PHE A 541 9.62 23.75 -4.40
C PHE A 541 9.57 22.96 -5.71
N ASN A 542 9.93 21.68 -5.69
CA ASN A 542 10.01 20.83 -6.88
C ASN A 542 10.79 21.49 -8.03
N ARG A 543 11.95 22.11 -7.72
CA ARG A 543 12.66 23.01 -8.63
C ARG A 543 14.11 22.62 -8.87
N ILE A 544 14.54 22.72 -10.13
CA ILE A 544 15.96 22.77 -10.53
C ILE A 544 16.28 24.17 -11.03
N ASP A 545 17.30 24.80 -10.44
CA ASP A 545 17.96 25.98 -10.99
C ASP A 545 19.05 25.49 -11.96
N LEU A 546 18.81 25.63 -13.25
CA LEU A 546 19.63 25.10 -14.32
C LEU A 546 20.42 26.23 -15.00
N PRO A 547 21.75 26.16 -15.05
CA PRO A 547 22.54 27.06 -15.87
C PRO A 547 22.08 27.02 -17.33
N VAL A 548 22.03 28.18 -17.98
CA VAL A 548 21.79 28.27 -19.43
C VAL A 548 23.03 27.77 -20.17
N TYR A 549 23.21 26.45 -20.17
CA TYR A 549 24.41 25.80 -20.70
C TYR A 549 24.60 26.11 -22.19
N PRO A 550 25.82 26.45 -22.65
CA PRO A 550 26.07 26.75 -24.06
C PRO A 550 25.91 25.56 -25.01
N ASN A 551 25.91 24.33 -24.50
CA ASN A 551 25.73 23.11 -25.29
C ASN A 551 25.24 21.94 -24.42
N ARG A 552 24.66 20.92 -25.09
CA ARG A 552 24.14 19.70 -24.48
C ARG A 552 25.18 18.90 -23.68
N THR A 553 26.45 18.92 -24.08
CA THR A 553 27.52 18.19 -23.38
C THR A 553 27.75 18.74 -21.98
N LEU A 554 27.83 20.07 -21.83
CA LEU A 554 28.00 20.71 -20.53
C LEU A 554 26.78 20.50 -19.61
N LEU A 555 25.57 20.52 -20.18
CA LEU A 555 24.35 20.15 -19.45
C LEU A 555 24.45 18.72 -18.93
N ARG A 556 24.83 17.77 -19.79
CA ARG A 556 24.98 16.36 -19.43
C ARG A 556 25.98 16.16 -18.30
N GLU A 557 27.15 16.81 -18.38
CA GLU A 557 28.16 16.79 -17.31
C GLU A 557 27.59 17.32 -15.99
N GLY A 558 26.89 18.47 -16.04
CA GLY A 558 26.27 19.08 -14.86
C GLY A 558 25.22 18.18 -14.18
N ILE A 559 24.36 17.54 -14.98
CA ILE A 559 23.33 16.63 -14.48
C ILE A 559 23.93 15.31 -13.97
N LEU A 560 24.95 14.76 -14.64
CA LEU A 560 25.63 13.55 -14.18
C LEU A 560 26.30 13.75 -12.82
N VAL A 561 26.87 14.93 -12.57
CA VAL A 561 27.39 15.27 -11.24
C VAL A 561 26.30 15.21 -10.19
N LEU A 562 25.11 15.76 -10.48
CA LEU A 562 23.96 15.66 -9.58
C LEU A 562 23.59 14.19 -9.28
N LEU A 563 23.56 13.35 -10.30
CA LEU A 563 23.26 11.92 -10.16
C LEU A 563 24.35 11.12 -9.42
N GLN A 564 25.57 11.64 -9.32
CA GLN A 564 26.68 11.01 -8.60
C GLN A 564 26.77 11.40 -7.12
N ILE A 565 26.02 12.42 -6.69
CA ILE A 565 25.93 12.79 -5.27
C ILE A 565 25.29 11.65 -4.48
N ASN A 566 25.81 11.34 -3.29
CA ASN A 566 25.26 10.28 -2.44
C ASN A 566 23.94 10.71 -1.79
N ASP A 567 23.01 9.77 -1.63
CA ASP A 567 21.65 10.02 -1.11
C ASP A 567 21.63 10.62 0.31
N ALA A 568 22.75 10.56 1.05
CA ALA A 568 22.89 11.10 2.39
C ALA A 568 23.12 12.64 2.46
N GLU A 569 23.41 13.30 1.33
CA GLU A 569 23.80 14.73 1.27
C GLU A 569 22.67 15.67 0.78
N PHE A 570 21.42 15.28 1.01
CA PHE A 570 20.18 15.94 0.54
C PHE A 570 20.02 17.44 0.88
N THR A 571 20.82 17.97 1.81
CA THR A 571 20.67 19.33 2.37
C THR A 571 21.94 20.18 2.31
N MET A 572 22.98 19.76 1.59
CA MET A 572 24.27 20.48 1.56
C MET A 572 24.44 21.50 0.41
N ALA A 573 23.39 21.83 -0.34
CA ALA A 573 23.46 22.84 -1.42
C ALA A 573 22.64 24.11 -1.11
#